data_AF-A0A1A8U0B8-F1
#
_entry.id   AF-A0A1A8U0B8-F1
#
_cell.length_a   1.000
_cell.length_b   1.000
_cell.length_c   1.000
_cell.angle_alpha   90.00
_cell.angle_beta   90.00
_cell.angle_gamma   90.00
#
_symmetry.space_group_name_H-M   'P 1'
#
loop_
_entity.id
_entity.type
_entity.pdbx_description
1 polymer ?
#
loop_
_entity_poly.entity_id
_entity_poly.type
_entity_poly.pdbx_seq_one_letter_code
_entity_poly.pdbx_strand_id
1 'polypeptide(L)'
;MKERYMVNELLADLAGCRATRVLLFVDQSYTIVLSKRLRSSLKHLNVVLIQTPSQQTEPQRWGQSWQDSWSLIGPTTCLLDHLEKVAGMSHLLKPWAGILNVTMAGAPCNATPPLTDGEIRREYQGCQNLPTALWYQKYRNP
;
A
#
# COMPACT_ATOMS: atom_id res chain seq x y z
N MET A 1 -2.78 11.50 -27.86
CA MET A 1 -1.97 10.34 -27.43
C MET A 1 -2.25 10.15 -25.94
N LYS A 2 -2.61 8.94 -25.47
CA LYS A 2 -2.79 8.70 -24.04
C LYS A 2 -1.45 8.29 -23.45
N GLU A 3 -0.98 9.00 -22.43
CA GLU A 3 0.19 8.61 -21.65
C GLU A 3 -0.06 7.24 -21.01
N ARG A 4 0.96 6.37 -21.04
CA ARG A 4 0.90 5.02 -20.48
C ARG A 4 2.14 4.80 -19.64
N TYR A 5 1.92 4.43 -18.39
CA TYR A 5 2.99 4.09 -17.46
C TYR A 5 3.22 2.58 -17.49
N MET A 6 4.42 2.14 -17.88
CA MET A 6 4.74 0.74 -18.06
C MET A 6 5.10 0.06 -16.74
N VAL A 7 4.84 -1.25 -16.65
CA VAL A 7 5.25 -2.07 -15.50
C VAL A 7 6.76 -1.98 -15.25
N ASN A 8 7.58 -1.89 -16.30
CA ASN A 8 9.03 -1.77 -16.13
C ASN A 8 9.44 -0.41 -15.54
N GLU A 9 8.72 0.67 -15.87
CA GLU A 9 8.96 2.01 -15.30
C GLU A 9 8.60 2.00 -13.81
N LEU A 10 7.44 1.45 -13.47
CA LEU A 10 7.04 1.25 -12.07
C LEU A 10 8.09 0.46 -11.27
N LEU A 11 8.59 -0.64 -11.82
CA LEU A 11 9.61 -1.45 -11.14
C LEU A 11 10.97 -0.72 -11.06
N ALA A 12 11.30 0.12 -12.04
CA ALA A 12 12.51 0.94 -11.96
C ALA A 12 12.38 1.98 -10.84
N ASP A 13 11.23 2.62 -10.71
CA ASP A 13 10.96 3.65 -9.71
C ASP A 13 10.88 3.07 -8.29
N LEU A 14 10.41 1.82 -8.14
CA LEU A 14 10.39 1.12 -6.87
C LEU A 14 11.73 0.49 -6.49
N ALA A 15 12.63 0.27 -7.45
CA ALA A 15 13.91 -0.36 -7.20
C ALA A 15 14.81 0.51 -6.31
N GLY A 16 15.30 -0.05 -5.21
CA GLY A 16 16.16 0.67 -4.28
C GLY A 16 15.40 1.65 -3.36
N CYS A 17 14.07 1.58 -3.32
CA CYS A 17 13.27 2.31 -2.34
C CYS A 17 13.71 1.92 -0.91
N ARG A 18 14.19 2.90 -0.14
CA ARG A 18 14.66 2.73 1.24
C ARG A 18 13.53 2.59 2.26
N ALA A 19 12.28 2.68 1.83
CA ALA A 19 11.15 2.46 2.72
C ALA A 19 11.20 1.03 3.27
N THR A 20 10.90 0.87 4.55
CA THR A 20 10.80 -0.45 5.19
C THR A 20 9.74 -1.32 4.50
N ARG A 21 8.73 -0.67 3.89
CA ARG A 21 7.66 -1.29 3.12
C ARG A 21 7.08 -0.31 2.11
N VAL A 22 6.57 -0.85 1.01
CA VAL A 22 5.80 -0.12 0.01
C VAL A 22 4.50 -0.88 -0.20
N LEU A 23 3.37 -0.21 0.00
CA LEU A 23 2.05 -0.77 -0.28
C LEU A 23 1.60 -0.23 -1.63
N LEU A 24 1.42 -1.13 -2.59
CA LEU A 24 1.05 -0.78 -3.95
C LEU A 24 -0.41 -1.19 -4.17
N PHE A 25 -1.31 -0.22 -4.12
CA PHE A 25 -2.74 -0.39 -4.38
C PHE A 25 -3.01 -0.28 -5.88
N VAL A 26 -3.60 -1.31 -6.46
CA VAL A 26 -3.79 -1.40 -7.91
C VAL A 26 -5.21 -1.83 -8.22
N ASP A 27 -5.95 -0.94 -8.88
CA ASP A 27 -7.28 -1.21 -9.41
C ASP A 27 -7.22 -1.17 -10.94
N GLN A 28 -6.82 -2.29 -11.55
CA GLN A 28 -6.76 -2.42 -13.01
C GLN A 28 -7.05 -3.86 -13.44
N SER A 29 -7.51 -4.02 -14.68
CA SER A 29 -7.61 -5.35 -15.30
C SER A 29 -6.21 -5.93 -15.61
N TYR A 30 -6.05 -7.25 -15.54
CA TYR A 30 -4.83 -7.99 -15.94
C TYR A 30 -3.56 -7.71 -15.09
N THR A 31 -3.68 -7.59 -13.77
CA THR A 31 -2.57 -7.42 -12.81
C THR A 31 -1.61 -8.61 -12.68
N ILE A 32 -1.89 -9.72 -13.36
CA ILE A 32 -1.09 -10.96 -13.32
C ILE A 32 0.37 -10.68 -13.71
N VAL A 33 0.60 -9.85 -14.73
CA VAL A 33 1.96 -9.52 -15.19
C VAL A 33 2.75 -8.79 -14.09
N LEU A 34 2.13 -7.81 -13.44
CA LEU A 34 2.74 -7.05 -12.34
C LEU A 34 3.04 -7.96 -11.14
N SER A 35 2.06 -8.78 -10.72
CA SER A 35 2.25 -9.71 -9.59
C SER A 35 3.37 -10.73 -9.85
N LYS A 36 3.47 -11.27 -11.06
CA LYS A 36 4.54 -12.21 -11.45
C LYS A 36 5.91 -11.53 -11.43
N ARG A 37 6.02 -10.31 -11.97
CA ARG A 37 7.27 -9.55 -12.01
C ARG A 37 7.76 -9.15 -10.62
N LEU A 38 6.86 -8.72 -9.73
CA LEU A 38 7.19 -8.41 -8.34
C LEU A 38 7.67 -9.65 -7.60
N ARG A 39 6.94 -10.77 -7.69
CA ARG A 39 7.33 -12.04 -7.04
C ARG A 39 8.68 -12.59 -7.50
N SER A 40 9.03 -12.40 -8.77
CA SER A 40 10.31 -12.86 -9.32
C SER A 40 11.48 -11.92 -9.03
N SER A 41 11.25 -10.78 -8.38
CA SER A 41 12.25 -9.74 -8.24
C SER A 41 12.84 -9.69 -6.83
N LEU A 42 14.17 -9.85 -6.75
CA LEU A 42 14.92 -9.68 -5.51
C LEU A 42 15.08 -8.22 -5.08
N LYS A 43 14.71 -7.26 -5.94
CA LYS A 43 14.82 -5.81 -5.68
C LYS A 43 13.58 -5.22 -5.01
N HIS A 44 12.49 -5.98 -4.91
CA HIS A 44 11.17 -5.50 -4.48
C HIS A 44 10.59 -6.31 -3.32
N LEU A 45 11.46 -6.85 -2.46
CA LEU A 45 11.06 -7.71 -1.33
C LEU A 45 10.23 -6.97 -0.27
N ASN A 46 10.28 -5.63 -0.25
CA ASN A 46 9.51 -4.76 0.61
C ASN A 46 8.20 -4.26 -0.03
N VAL A 47 7.89 -4.67 -1.27
CA VAL A 47 6.70 -4.20 -2.00
C VAL A 47 5.55 -5.20 -1.86
N VAL A 48 4.46 -4.77 -1.25
CA VAL A 48 3.23 -5.55 -1.10
C VAL A 48 2.21 -5.07 -2.12
N LEU A 49 1.85 -5.94 -3.07
CA LEU A 49 0.81 -5.67 -4.05
C LEU A 49 -0.57 -5.97 -3.45
N ILE A 50 -1.42 -4.95 -3.42
CA ILE A 50 -2.80 -4.99 -2.96
C ILE A 50 -3.67 -4.76 -4.20
N GLN A 51 -4.39 -5.79 -4.64
CA GLN A 51 -5.13 -5.80 -5.90
C GLN A 51 -6.58 -6.22 -5.68
N THR A 52 -7.48 -5.68 -6.48
CA THR A 52 -8.87 -6.15 -6.56
C THR A 52 -8.90 -7.61 -7.02
N PRO A 53 -9.61 -8.51 -6.31
CA PRO A 53 -9.71 -9.91 -6.73
C PRO A 53 -10.47 -10.00 -8.05
N SER A 54 -9.80 -10.43 -9.12
CA SER A 54 -10.42 -10.66 -10.43
C SER A 54 -11.17 -12.00 -10.47
N GLN A 55 -12.17 -12.21 -9.61
CA GLN A 55 -13.07 -13.35 -9.79
C GLN A 55 -14.23 -12.95 -10.71
N GLN A 56 -14.30 -13.70 -11.82
CA GLN A 56 -15.12 -13.50 -13.01
C GLN A 56 -16.63 -13.69 -12.79
N THR A 57 -17.14 -13.70 -11.55
CA THR A 57 -18.51 -14.14 -11.30
C THR A 57 -19.50 -13.05 -10.91
N GLU A 58 -19.11 -11.85 -10.47
CA GLU A 58 -20.02 -10.69 -10.32
C GLU A 58 -19.21 -9.37 -10.17
N PRO A 59 -18.82 -8.69 -11.26
CA PRO A 59 -17.89 -7.56 -11.24
C PRO A 59 -18.42 -6.30 -10.55
N GLN A 60 -19.74 -6.15 -10.41
CA GLN A 60 -20.35 -4.89 -9.96
C GLN A 60 -20.45 -4.76 -8.44
N ARG A 61 -20.66 -5.86 -7.70
CA ARG A 61 -20.88 -5.82 -6.25
C ARG A 61 -19.59 -5.70 -5.43
N TRP A 62 -18.48 -6.18 -5.99
CA TRP A 62 -17.20 -6.28 -5.30
C TRP A 62 -16.32 -5.05 -5.53
N GLY A 63 -16.42 -4.42 -6.70
CA GLY A 63 -15.83 -3.10 -6.96
C GLY A 63 -16.30 -2.11 -5.90
N GLN A 64 -17.62 -1.89 -5.81
CA GLN A 64 -18.21 -0.96 -4.83
C GLN A 64 -17.70 -1.22 -3.39
N SER A 65 -17.77 -2.47 -2.91
CA SER A 65 -17.30 -2.82 -1.56
C SER A 65 -15.80 -2.60 -1.36
N TRP A 66 -14.97 -2.77 -2.40
CA TRP A 66 -13.54 -2.48 -2.34
C TRP A 66 -13.28 -0.99 -2.23
N GLN A 67 -13.86 -0.18 -3.12
CA GLN A 67 -13.68 1.27 -3.12
C GLN A 67 -14.28 1.91 -1.85
N ASP A 68 -15.44 1.46 -1.40
CA ASP A 68 -16.07 1.93 -0.16
C ASP A 68 -15.25 1.57 1.08
N SER A 69 -14.61 0.39 1.11
CA SER A 69 -13.73 -0.03 2.22
C SER A 69 -12.56 0.93 2.42
N TRP A 70 -11.92 1.39 1.34
CA TRP A 70 -10.81 2.34 1.40
C TRP A 70 -11.24 3.74 1.81
N SER A 71 -12.47 4.15 1.51
CA SER A 71 -13.00 5.44 1.94
C SER A 71 -13.14 5.58 3.46
N LEU A 72 -13.25 4.45 4.17
CA LEU A 72 -13.46 4.38 5.61
C LEU A 72 -12.16 4.21 6.41
N ILE A 73 -11.01 4.15 5.71
CA ILE A 73 -9.75 3.86 6.37
C ILE A 73 -9.19 5.11 7.08
N GLY A 74 -8.87 4.96 8.37
CA GLY A 74 -8.29 6.02 9.20
C GLY A 74 -6.82 5.77 9.51
N PRO A 75 -6.09 6.78 10.05
CA PRO A 75 -4.67 6.65 10.38
C PRO A 75 -4.34 5.56 11.41
N THR A 76 -5.30 5.22 12.27
CA THR A 76 -5.20 4.20 13.32
C THR A 76 -5.71 2.84 12.87
N THR A 77 -6.29 2.73 11.67
CA THR A 77 -6.81 1.46 11.15
C THR A 77 -5.67 0.49 10.88
N CYS A 78 -5.68 -0.68 11.54
CA CYS A 78 -4.73 -1.75 11.28
C CYS A 78 -4.94 -2.32 9.88
N LEU A 79 -3.88 -2.36 9.08
CA LEU A 79 -3.92 -2.78 7.68
C LEU A 79 -4.27 -4.26 7.53
N LEU A 80 -3.64 -5.13 8.32
CA LEU A 80 -3.90 -6.57 8.26
C LEU A 80 -5.37 -6.85 8.58
N ASP A 81 -5.90 -6.32 9.69
CA ASP A 81 -7.30 -6.48 10.08
C ASP A 81 -8.27 -5.93 9.04
N HIS A 82 -7.93 -4.79 8.42
CA HIS A 82 -8.76 -4.18 7.37
C HIS A 82 -8.79 -5.08 6.13
N LEU A 83 -7.63 -5.51 5.65
CA LEU A 83 -7.51 -6.33 4.45
C LEU A 83 -8.09 -7.74 4.63
N GLU A 84 -8.06 -8.29 5.85
CA GLU A 84 -8.73 -9.57 6.16
C GLU A 84 -10.26 -9.47 6.10
N LYS A 85 -10.82 -8.31 6.49
CA LYS A 85 -12.26 -8.04 6.40
C LYS A 85 -12.72 -7.85 4.95
N VAL A 86 -11.82 -7.42 4.07
CA VAL A 86 -12.10 -7.35 2.63
C VAL A 86 -12.05 -8.77 2.05
N ALA A 87 -13.23 -9.32 1.78
CA ALA A 87 -13.44 -10.72 1.43
C ALA A 87 -12.44 -11.24 0.36
N GLY A 88 -11.73 -12.33 0.69
CA GLY A 88 -10.91 -13.09 -0.25
C GLY A 88 -9.40 -12.80 -0.25
N MET A 89 -8.90 -11.83 0.55
CA MET A 89 -7.46 -11.53 0.59
C MET A 89 -6.66 -12.32 1.64
N SER A 90 -7.31 -12.96 2.61
CA SER A 90 -6.68 -13.55 3.80
C SER A 90 -5.54 -14.53 3.49
N HIS A 91 -5.66 -15.35 2.43
CA HIS A 91 -4.61 -16.30 2.02
C HIS A 91 -3.44 -15.64 1.27
N LEU A 92 -3.69 -14.52 0.59
CA LEU A 92 -2.69 -13.80 -0.20
C LEU A 92 -1.76 -12.94 0.68
N LEU A 93 -2.20 -12.62 1.89
CA LEU A 93 -1.52 -11.72 2.82
C LEU A 93 -0.63 -12.45 3.83
N LYS A 94 -0.76 -13.77 3.98
CA LYS A 94 0.05 -14.56 4.93
C LYS A 94 1.56 -14.34 4.82
N PRO A 95 2.17 -14.29 3.60
CA PRO A 95 3.60 -14.00 3.47
C PRO A 95 3.99 -12.59 3.93
N TRP A 96 3.02 -11.68 3.99
CA TRP A 96 3.19 -10.25 4.25
C TRP A 96 2.71 -9.83 5.63
N ALA A 97 2.22 -10.76 6.46
CA ALA A 97 1.66 -10.46 7.78
C ALA A 97 2.61 -9.63 8.67
N GLY A 98 3.91 -9.94 8.65
CA GLY A 98 4.91 -9.17 9.40
C GLY A 98 5.10 -7.72 8.92
N ILE A 99 4.84 -7.45 7.63
CA ILE A 99 4.94 -6.12 7.04
C ILE A 99 3.63 -5.34 7.16
N LEU A 100 2.50 -6.05 7.26
CA LEU A 100 1.14 -5.51 7.33
C LEU A 100 0.59 -5.34 8.75
N ASN A 101 1.29 -5.81 9.78
CA ASN A 101 0.91 -5.63 11.18
C ASN A 101 1.18 -4.20 11.69
N VAL A 102 0.65 -3.22 10.97
CA VAL A 102 0.73 -1.79 11.29
C VAL A 102 -0.53 -1.06 10.86
N THR A 103 -0.70 0.15 11.37
CA THR A 103 -1.75 1.06 10.97
C THR A 103 -1.44 1.71 9.61
N MET A 104 -2.42 2.40 9.04
CA MET A 104 -2.21 3.27 7.86
C MET A 104 -1.13 4.34 8.06
N ALA A 105 -0.99 4.86 9.29
CA ALA A 105 0.10 5.78 9.63
C ALA A 105 1.46 5.08 9.78
N GLY A 106 1.51 3.75 9.79
CA GLY A 106 2.72 2.97 9.96
C GLY A 106 3.06 2.61 11.41
N ALA A 107 2.20 2.95 12.37
CA ALA A 107 2.35 2.57 13.77
C ALA A 107 2.09 1.07 13.98
N PRO A 108 2.73 0.39 14.95
CA PRO A 108 2.41 -0.99 15.28
C PRO A 108 0.94 -1.12 15.76
N CYS A 109 0.22 -2.15 15.29
CA CYS A 109 -1.17 -2.36 15.72
C CYS A 109 -1.28 -2.79 17.20
N ASN A 110 -0.29 -3.55 17.70
CA ASN A 110 -0.31 -4.15 19.04
C ASN A 110 0.77 -3.55 19.96
N ALA A 111 0.91 -2.22 19.98
CA ALA A 111 1.82 -1.54 20.89
C ALA A 111 1.43 -1.79 22.36
N THR A 112 2.41 -2.06 23.22
CA THR A 112 2.23 -2.17 24.67
C THR A 112 3.23 -1.26 25.38
N PRO A 113 2.78 -0.18 26.07
CA PRO A 113 1.39 0.26 26.20
C PRO A 113 0.78 0.75 24.86
N PRO A 114 -0.56 0.79 24.73
CA PRO A 114 -1.21 1.33 23.53
C PRO A 114 -0.79 2.78 23.27
N LEU A 115 -0.50 3.09 21.99
CA LEU A 115 -0.17 4.45 21.58
C LEU A 115 -1.39 5.35 21.63
N THR A 116 -1.21 6.56 22.14
CA THR A 116 -2.21 7.63 22.10
C THR A 116 -2.29 8.26 20.71
N ASP A 117 -3.42 8.90 20.40
CA ASP A 117 -3.59 9.63 19.13
C ASP A 117 -2.52 10.73 18.93
N GLY A 118 -2.04 11.33 20.04
CA GLY A 118 -0.98 12.33 20.02
C GLY A 118 0.37 11.74 19.59
N GLU A 119 0.72 10.55 20.10
CA GLU A 119 1.93 9.82 19.72
C GLU A 119 1.85 9.34 18.27
N ILE A 120 0.71 8.77 17.85
CA ILE A 120 0.49 8.35 16.46
C ILE A 120 0.68 9.53 15.50
N ARG A 121 0.09 10.69 15.82
CA ARG A 121 0.21 11.89 14.98
C ARG A 121 1.63 12.43 14.93
N ARG A 122 2.36 12.41 16.05
CA ARG A 122 3.72 12.96 16.15
C ARG A 122 4.75 12.04 15.51
N GLU A 123 4.63 10.74 15.74
CA GLU A 123 5.69 9.77 15.46
C GLU A 123 5.43 8.89 14.24
N TYR A 124 4.23 8.92 13.66
CA TYR A 124 3.88 8.05 12.53
C TYR A 124 3.16 8.77 11.38
N GLN A 125 2.33 9.78 11.66
CA GLN A 125 1.65 10.53 10.60
C GLN A 125 2.58 11.53 9.89
N GLY A 126 2.44 11.63 8.56
CA GLY A 126 3.15 12.59 7.71
C GLY A 126 4.29 12.00 6.87
N CYS A 127 4.87 12.82 6.00
CA CYS A 127 6.04 12.43 5.20
C CYS A 127 7.31 12.46 6.05
N GLN A 128 7.55 11.40 6.81
CA GLN A 128 8.65 11.36 7.77
C GLN A 128 10.05 11.40 7.14
N ASN A 129 10.16 11.12 5.83
CA ASN A 129 11.42 11.08 5.09
C ASN A 129 11.53 12.13 3.98
N LEU A 130 10.60 13.07 3.88
CA LEU A 130 10.69 14.18 2.95
C LEU A 130 10.26 15.44 3.69
N PRO A 131 11.22 16.25 4.18
CA PRO A 131 10.92 17.61 4.59
C PRO A 131 10.11 18.25 3.47
N THR A 132 8.91 18.74 3.79
CA THR A 132 8.03 19.43 2.83
C THR A 132 8.79 20.53 2.07
N ALA A 133 9.82 21.11 2.69
CA ALA A 133 10.78 22.03 2.09
C ALA A 133 11.52 21.50 0.84
N LEU A 134 11.93 20.22 0.83
CA LEU A 134 12.56 19.59 -0.36
C LEU A 134 11.57 19.43 -1.51
N TRP A 135 10.28 19.22 -1.20
CA TRP A 135 9.24 19.13 -2.21
C TRP A 135 9.03 20.48 -2.91
N TYR A 136 9.00 21.58 -2.14
CA TYR A 136 8.90 22.94 -2.69
C TYR A 136 10.16 23.40 -3.46
N GLN A 137 11.35 22.92 -3.09
CA GLN A 137 12.59 23.24 -3.83
C GLN A 137 12.59 22.68 -5.25
N LYS A 138 12.06 21.46 -5.45
CA LYS A 138 12.03 20.80 -6.76
C LYS A 138 11.21 21.55 -7.81
N TYR A 139 10.23 22.35 -7.38
CA TYR A 139 9.37 23.15 -8.28
C TYR A 139 9.80 24.63 -8.37
N ARG A 140 10.86 25.04 -7.69
CA ARG A 140 11.36 26.43 -7.69
C ARG A 140 12.53 26.69 -8.62
N ASN A 141 13.16 25.64 -9.18
CA ASN A 141 14.20 25.76 -10.20
C ASN A 141 13.79 25.00 -11.48
N PRO A 142 13.08 25.65 -12.43
CA PRO A 142 13.05 25.21 -13.82
C PRO A 142 14.42 25.33 -14.49
#